data_AF-A0A1E7WEJ4-F1
#
_entry.id   AF-A0A1E7WEJ4-F1
#
_cell.length_a   1.000
_cell.length_b   1.000
_cell.length_c   1.000
_cell.angle_alpha   90.00
_cell.angle_beta   90.00
_cell.angle_gamma   90.00
#
_symmetry.space_group_name_H-M   'P 1'
#
loop_
_entity.id
_entity.type
_entity.pdbx_description
1 polymer ?
#
loop_
_entity_poly.entity_id
_entity_poly.type
_entity_poly.pdbx_seq_one_letter_code
_entity_poly.pdbx_strand_id
1 'polypeptide(L)'
;MRKVLLIAAALASGALCGSAGAAKAAKPAQVAQQREPTTEERASFEAFFSARQAAVPQGPWATRPLFAPAFEIDRESAGKPWRVIARMDSAPRRSHPDLCRQIRSSFIYNAKAPEGERWQDAAEPPRWHVWLATPTVPCAAARYTTLQDPKVADVDAVALLRQHRDLLGRARLLFAGHSQCAPYRALTYRLAALEPAAPVAGAPLMLGMVFESDRHAVARVAVRKSGGEYTAWNVSCTG
;
A
#
# COMPACT_ATOMS: atom_id res chain seq x y z
N MET A 1 -75.44 2.57 36.15
CA MET A 1 -75.98 2.79 34.79
C MET A 1 -75.02 2.12 33.80
N ARG A 2 -75.10 0.81 33.55
CA ARG A 2 -75.88 0.14 32.48
C ARG A 2 -75.94 0.91 31.17
N LYS A 3 -75.13 0.51 30.19
CA LYS A 3 -75.56 0.17 28.82
C LYS A 3 -74.50 -0.72 28.14
N VAL A 4 -74.96 -1.92 27.79
CA VAL A 4 -74.34 -2.95 26.93
C VAL A 4 -74.99 -2.82 25.55
N LEU A 5 -74.22 -3.02 24.47
CA LEU A 5 -74.56 -3.64 23.16
C LEU A 5 -73.46 -3.21 22.14
N LEU A 6 -72.48 -4.04 21.74
CA LEU A 6 -72.50 -5.20 20.81
C LEU A 6 -73.11 -4.92 19.43
N ILE A 7 -72.31 -5.01 18.36
CA ILE A 7 -72.39 -5.98 17.23
C ILE A 7 -71.50 -5.56 16.04
N ALA A 8 -70.63 -6.49 15.61
CA ALA A 8 -70.23 -6.95 14.24
C ALA A 8 -70.08 -5.94 13.08
N ALA A 9 -69.28 -6.11 12.03
CA ALA A 9 -68.26 -7.06 11.57
C ALA A 9 -67.69 -6.46 10.26
N ALA A 10 -66.46 -6.79 9.86
CA ALA A 10 -66.15 -7.21 8.48
C ALA A 10 -64.65 -7.50 8.32
N LEU A 11 -64.40 -8.64 7.71
CA LEU A 11 -63.11 -9.21 7.34
C LEU A 11 -62.45 -8.42 6.20
N ALA A 12 -61.13 -8.29 6.23
CA ALA A 12 -60.32 -8.21 5.03
C ALA A 12 -58.97 -8.89 5.26
N SER A 13 -58.89 -10.12 4.77
CA SER A 13 -57.69 -10.94 4.70
C SER A 13 -56.62 -10.28 3.82
N GLY A 14 -55.47 -9.97 4.40
CA GLY A 14 -54.27 -9.56 3.68
C GLY A 14 -53.15 -10.55 3.94
N ALA A 15 -53.03 -11.55 3.07
CA ALA A 15 -51.92 -12.48 3.04
C ALA A 15 -50.64 -11.75 2.60
N LEU A 16 -49.62 -11.71 3.48
CA LEU A 16 -48.24 -11.41 3.11
C LEU A 16 -47.39 -12.63 3.43
N CYS A 17 -47.35 -13.54 2.46
CA CYS A 17 -46.19 -14.42 2.25
C CYS A 17 -45.01 -13.51 1.89
N GLY A 18 -43.88 -13.64 2.59
CA GLY A 18 -42.72 -12.80 2.29
C GLY A 18 -41.45 -13.16 3.05
N SER A 19 -40.75 -14.17 2.53
CA SER A 19 -39.31 -14.44 2.69
C SER A 19 -38.74 -14.67 4.09
N ALA A 20 -38.75 -15.94 4.51
CA ALA A 20 -37.70 -16.49 5.35
C ALA A 20 -36.38 -16.45 4.56
N GLY A 21 -35.67 -15.32 4.65
CA GLY A 21 -34.31 -15.20 4.17
C GLY A 21 -33.42 -16.11 5.00
N ALA A 22 -33.04 -17.25 4.43
CA ALA A 22 -31.98 -18.09 4.96
C ALA A 22 -30.71 -17.24 5.06
N ALA A 23 -30.41 -16.75 6.26
CA ALA A 23 -29.10 -16.21 6.60
C ALA A 23 -28.10 -17.35 6.42
N LYS A 24 -27.45 -17.39 5.26
CA LYS A 24 -26.26 -18.23 5.05
C LYS A 24 -25.27 -17.82 6.14
N ALA A 25 -25.10 -18.71 7.13
CA ALA A 25 -24.03 -18.61 8.10
C ALA A 25 -22.73 -18.33 7.35
N ALA A 26 -22.12 -17.17 7.61
CA ALA A 26 -20.82 -16.84 7.08
C ALA A 26 -19.85 -17.94 7.49
N LYS A 27 -19.29 -18.64 6.49
CA LYS A 27 -18.28 -19.66 6.71
C LYS A 27 -17.14 -18.98 7.49
N PRO A 28 -16.70 -19.52 8.63
CA PRO A 28 -15.59 -18.93 9.38
C PRO A 28 -14.39 -18.81 8.43
N ALA A 29 -13.82 -17.60 8.36
CA ALA A 29 -12.64 -17.34 7.55
C ALA A 29 -11.55 -18.32 7.97
N GLN A 30 -11.19 -19.24 7.06
CA GLN A 30 -10.09 -20.17 7.31
C GLN A 30 -8.82 -19.33 7.47
N VAL A 31 -8.21 -19.41 8.64
CA VAL A 31 -6.96 -18.73 8.94
C VAL A 31 -5.90 -19.31 7.99
N ALA A 32 -5.34 -18.45 7.14
CA ALA A 32 -4.25 -18.84 6.26
C ALA A 32 -3.12 -19.45 7.09
N GLN A 33 -2.66 -20.64 6.70
CA GLN A 33 -1.56 -21.30 7.39
C GLN A 33 -0.27 -20.69 6.91
N GLN A 34 0.67 -20.43 7.84
CA GLN A 34 1.98 -19.89 7.55
C GLN A 34 3.08 -20.85 8.01
N ARG A 35 4.25 -20.79 7.36
CA ARG A 35 5.43 -21.54 7.79
C ARG A 35 6.72 -20.79 7.47
N GLU A 36 7.81 -21.24 8.09
CA GLU A 36 9.16 -20.85 7.72
C GLU A 36 9.59 -21.49 6.37
N PRO A 37 10.48 -20.85 5.60
CA PRO A 37 11.05 -21.43 4.39
C PRO A 37 11.88 -22.67 4.70
N THR A 38 11.91 -23.65 3.80
CA THR A 38 12.80 -24.80 3.95
C THR A 38 14.24 -24.43 3.58
N THR A 39 15.21 -25.30 3.91
CA THR A 39 16.61 -25.10 3.52
C THR A 39 16.77 -25.09 2.01
N GLU A 40 16.03 -25.95 1.30
CA GLU A 40 16.05 -26.05 -0.16
C GLU A 40 15.46 -24.79 -0.82
N GLU A 41 14.40 -24.22 -0.26
CA GLU A 41 13.82 -22.96 -0.74
C GLU A 41 14.79 -21.79 -0.60
N ARG A 42 15.49 -21.70 0.55
CA ARG A 42 16.51 -20.68 0.78
C ARG A 42 17.69 -20.82 -0.20
N ALA A 43 18.24 -22.03 -0.30
CA ALA A 43 19.40 -22.31 -1.16
C ALA A 43 19.06 -22.11 -2.65
N SER A 44 17.88 -22.57 -3.10
CA SER A 44 17.45 -22.38 -4.49
C SER A 44 17.22 -20.90 -4.82
N PHE A 45 16.70 -20.11 -3.87
CA PHE A 45 16.54 -18.68 -4.07
C PHE A 45 17.88 -17.94 -4.11
N GLU A 46 18.83 -18.30 -3.23
CA GLU A 46 20.17 -17.73 -3.24
C GLU A 46 20.91 -18.00 -4.55
N ALA A 47 20.81 -19.22 -5.07
CA ALA A 47 21.38 -19.59 -6.37
C ALA A 47 20.75 -18.77 -7.51
N PHE A 48 19.41 -18.70 -7.55
CA PHE A 48 18.67 -17.89 -8.53
C PHE A 48 19.10 -16.41 -8.48
N PHE A 49 19.12 -15.82 -7.28
CA PHE A 49 19.39 -14.40 -7.12
C PHE A 49 20.84 -14.05 -7.43
N SER A 50 21.79 -14.92 -7.06
CA SER A 50 23.21 -14.80 -7.42
C SER A 50 23.41 -14.84 -8.94
N ALA A 51 22.77 -15.79 -9.62
CA ALA A 51 22.82 -15.88 -11.09
C ALA A 51 22.24 -14.63 -11.75
N ARG A 52 21.14 -14.08 -11.22
CA ARG A 52 20.54 -12.82 -11.70
C ARG A 52 21.48 -11.63 -11.55
N GLN A 53 22.16 -11.49 -10.41
CA GLN A 53 23.15 -10.42 -10.22
C GLN A 53 24.31 -10.53 -11.20
N ALA A 54 24.80 -11.75 -11.45
CA ALA A 54 25.87 -11.97 -12.43
C ALA A 54 25.43 -11.64 -13.87
N ALA A 55 24.18 -11.93 -14.23
CA ALA A 55 23.64 -11.64 -15.56
C ALA A 55 23.41 -10.15 -15.81
N VAL A 56 23.12 -9.37 -14.77
CA VAL A 56 22.83 -7.94 -14.84
C VAL A 56 23.77 -7.18 -13.90
N PRO A 57 25.07 -7.03 -14.27
CA PRO A 57 26.07 -6.40 -13.41
C PRO A 57 25.84 -4.89 -13.27
N GLN A 58 24.98 -4.31 -14.11
CA GLN A 58 24.60 -2.90 -14.08
C GLN A 58 23.13 -2.79 -13.68
N GLY A 59 22.81 -2.03 -12.64
CA GLY A 59 21.43 -1.78 -12.24
C GLY A 59 21.23 -1.79 -10.72
N PRO A 60 19.97 -1.92 -10.26
CA PRO A 60 19.67 -1.81 -8.84
C PRO A 60 20.24 -2.95 -7.98
N TRP A 61 20.64 -4.04 -8.61
CA TRP A 61 21.19 -5.24 -7.98
C TRP A 61 22.71 -5.39 -8.15
N ALA A 62 23.38 -4.40 -8.75
CA ALA A 62 24.83 -4.42 -8.96
C ALA A 62 25.63 -4.50 -7.65
N THR A 63 25.05 -3.98 -6.57
CA THR A 63 25.62 -4.07 -5.22
C THR A 63 24.87 -5.14 -4.44
N ARG A 64 25.62 -5.95 -3.69
CA ARG A 64 25.06 -6.96 -2.80
C ARG A 64 24.03 -6.33 -1.84
N PRO A 65 22.82 -6.92 -1.70
CA PRO A 65 21.84 -6.52 -0.69
C PRO A 65 22.43 -6.49 0.72
N LEU A 66 21.99 -5.52 1.53
CA LEU A 66 22.38 -5.44 2.94
C LEU A 66 21.68 -6.49 3.82
N PHE A 67 20.52 -6.96 3.40
CA PHE A 67 19.66 -7.85 4.18
C PHE A 67 19.47 -9.17 3.44
N ALA A 68 19.28 -10.23 4.24
CA ALA A 68 18.81 -11.51 3.74
C ALA A 68 17.37 -11.36 3.19
N PRO A 69 16.97 -12.21 2.23
CA PRO A 69 15.60 -12.19 1.71
C PRO A 69 14.58 -12.49 2.81
N ALA A 70 13.49 -11.74 2.81
CA ALA A 70 12.33 -12.02 3.64
C ALA A 70 11.36 -12.94 2.89
N PHE A 71 11.02 -14.08 3.47
CA PHE A 71 10.07 -15.02 2.87
C PHE A 71 8.68 -14.84 3.47
N GLU A 72 7.68 -14.77 2.60
CA GLU A 72 6.28 -14.90 2.97
C GLU A 72 5.76 -16.20 2.38
N ILE A 73 5.38 -17.13 3.26
CA ILE A 73 4.91 -18.44 2.87
C ILE A 73 3.58 -18.72 3.55
N ASP A 74 2.56 -18.90 2.72
CA ASP A 74 1.23 -19.19 3.19
C ASP A 74 0.46 -20.17 2.29
N ARG A 75 -0.61 -20.72 2.83
CA ARG A 75 -1.63 -21.45 2.08
C ARG A 75 -3.01 -21.17 2.67
N GLU A 76 -4.01 -21.08 1.80
CA GLU A 76 -5.39 -20.79 2.20
C GLU A 76 -5.97 -21.86 3.13
N SER A 77 -5.64 -23.13 2.86
CA SER A 77 -6.13 -24.27 3.65
C SER A 77 -5.24 -25.51 3.45
N ALA A 78 -5.39 -26.48 4.34
CA ALA A 78 -4.74 -27.77 4.21
C ALA A 78 -5.14 -28.44 2.89
N GLY A 79 -4.15 -28.85 2.09
CA GLY A 79 -4.36 -29.46 0.76
C GLY A 79 -4.22 -28.49 -0.42
N LYS A 80 -4.20 -27.17 -0.18
CA LYS A 80 -3.80 -26.19 -1.19
C LYS A 80 -2.27 -26.09 -1.28
N PRO A 81 -1.71 -25.80 -2.47
CA PRO A 81 -0.28 -25.59 -2.61
C PRO A 81 0.16 -24.39 -1.77
N TRP A 82 1.38 -24.46 -1.25
CA TRP A 82 2.02 -23.33 -0.60
C TRP A 82 2.33 -22.25 -1.64
N ARG A 83 1.93 -21.02 -1.35
CA ARG A 83 2.45 -19.82 -2.00
C ARG A 83 3.72 -19.43 -1.28
N VAL A 84 4.81 -19.29 -2.03
CA VAL A 84 6.12 -18.93 -1.50
C VAL A 84 6.60 -17.70 -2.26
N ILE A 85 6.80 -16.61 -1.53
CA ILE A 85 7.27 -15.32 -2.06
C ILE A 85 8.55 -14.96 -1.32
N ALA A 86 9.59 -14.61 -2.06
CA ALA A 86 10.82 -14.04 -1.50
C ALA A 86 10.87 -12.54 -1.83
N ARG A 87 11.11 -11.70 -0.83
CA ARG A 87 11.33 -10.26 -0.99
C ARG A 87 12.78 -9.91 -0.77
N MET A 88 13.33 -9.12 -1.68
CA MET A 88 14.69 -8.61 -1.58
C MET A 88 14.69 -7.09 -1.65
N ASP A 89 15.48 -6.49 -0.76
CA ASP A 89 15.76 -5.06 -0.76
C ASP A 89 17.14 -4.80 -1.35
N SER A 90 17.23 -3.89 -2.32
CA SER A 90 18.51 -3.47 -2.88
C SER A 90 19.37 -2.80 -1.82
N ALA A 91 20.68 -2.71 -2.06
CA ALA A 91 21.49 -1.76 -1.29
C ALA A 91 20.92 -0.34 -1.46
N PRO A 92 20.78 0.44 -0.38
CA PRO A 92 20.44 1.85 -0.44
C PRO A 92 21.47 2.62 -1.27
N ARG A 93 21.00 3.49 -2.16
CA ARG A 93 21.87 4.34 -2.98
C ARG A 93 21.31 5.75 -3.12
N ARG A 94 22.17 6.71 -3.45
CA ARG A 94 21.71 8.05 -3.83
C ARG A 94 21.06 7.98 -5.21
N SER A 95 19.80 8.40 -5.32
CA SER A 95 19.14 8.58 -6.63
C SER A 95 19.18 10.06 -7.07
N HIS A 96 19.31 10.97 -6.11
CA HIS A 96 19.52 12.41 -6.28
C HIS A 96 20.46 12.90 -5.16
N PRO A 97 21.18 14.04 -5.29
CA PRO A 97 22.04 14.56 -4.23
C PRO A 97 21.41 14.60 -2.84
N ASP A 98 20.12 14.92 -2.77
CA ASP A 98 19.33 15.02 -1.54
C ASP A 98 18.41 13.82 -1.26
N LEU A 99 18.47 12.74 -2.05
CA LEU A 99 17.54 11.61 -1.97
C LEU A 99 18.26 10.27 -1.97
N CYS A 100 17.99 9.49 -0.94
CA CYS A 100 18.34 8.07 -0.90
C CYS A 100 17.15 7.24 -1.39
N ARG A 101 17.46 6.14 -2.07
CA ARG A 101 16.49 5.16 -2.56
C ARG A 101 16.94 3.73 -2.26
N GLN A 102 15.97 2.90 -1.88
CA GLN A 102 16.07 1.45 -1.83
C GLN A 102 14.91 0.84 -2.62
N ILE A 103 15.20 -0.16 -3.44
CA ILE A 103 14.20 -0.83 -4.28
C ILE A 103 13.91 -2.19 -3.66
N ARG A 104 12.62 -2.46 -3.40
CA ARG A 104 12.12 -3.75 -2.95
C ARG A 104 11.50 -4.48 -4.13
N SER A 105 12.00 -5.68 -4.42
CA SER A 105 11.40 -6.59 -5.41
C SER A 105 10.93 -7.86 -4.75
N SER A 106 9.87 -8.43 -5.32
CA SER A 106 9.29 -9.69 -4.89
C SER A 106 9.48 -10.73 -5.98
N PHE A 107 9.72 -11.97 -5.58
CA PHE A 107 9.91 -13.12 -6.45
C PHE A 107 8.97 -14.23 -6.02
N ILE A 108 8.33 -14.89 -6.98
CA ILE A 108 7.41 -16.00 -6.73
C ILE A 108 8.10 -17.32 -7.02
N TYR A 109 7.82 -18.33 -6.19
CA TYR A 109 8.29 -19.69 -6.39
C TYR A 109 7.21 -20.56 -7.03
N ASN A 110 7.60 -21.31 -8.06
CA ASN A 110 6.80 -22.33 -8.71
C ASN A 110 7.52 -23.68 -8.65
N ALA A 111 7.13 -24.53 -7.71
CA ALA A 111 7.72 -25.86 -7.52
C ALA A 111 7.53 -26.80 -8.73
N LYS A 112 6.56 -26.52 -9.61
CA LYS A 112 6.28 -27.34 -10.81
C LYS A 112 7.13 -26.94 -12.01
N ALA A 113 7.78 -25.78 -11.98
CA ALA A 113 8.65 -25.35 -13.06
C ALA A 113 9.96 -26.18 -13.07
N PRO A 114 10.62 -26.29 -14.24
CA PRO A 114 11.95 -26.88 -14.34
C PRO A 114 12.94 -26.26 -13.35
N GLU A 115 13.94 -27.04 -12.96
CA GLU A 115 15.04 -26.55 -12.15
C GLU A 115 15.74 -25.39 -12.88
N GLY A 116 16.00 -24.28 -12.18
CA GLY A 116 16.49 -23.02 -12.76
C GLY A 116 15.40 -22.01 -13.13
N GLU A 117 14.15 -22.44 -13.33
CA GLU A 117 13.01 -21.56 -13.70
C GLU A 117 11.94 -21.45 -12.60
N ARG A 118 12.22 -22.05 -11.44
CA ARG A 118 11.30 -22.06 -10.29
C ARG A 118 11.07 -20.69 -9.68
N TRP A 119 12.02 -19.76 -9.82
CA TRP A 119 11.90 -18.41 -9.29
C TRP A 119 11.73 -17.42 -10.43
N GLN A 120 10.73 -16.55 -10.30
CA GLN A 120 10.41 -15.53 -11.29
C GLN A 120 10.04 -14.22 -10.61
N ASP A 121 10.13 -13.11 -11.34
CA ASP A 121 9.64 -11.82 -10.85
C ASP A 121 8.15 -11.94 -10.51
N ALA A 122 7.76 -11.41 -9.35
CA ALA A 122 6.35 -11.29 -9.03
C ALA A 122 5.67 -10.31 -10.01
N ALA A 123 4.37 -10.49 -10.23
CA ALA A 123 3.59 -9.55 -11.04
C ALA A 123 3.52 -8.14 -10.43
N GLU A 124 3.75 -8.02 -9.12
CA GLU A 124 3.82 -6.73 -8.45
C GLU A 124 5.10 -5.97 -8.86
N PRO A 125 4.98 -4.72 -9.32
CA PRO A 125 6.15 -3.93 -9.69
C PRO A 125 7.06 -3.65 -8.47
N PRO A 126 8.37 -3.43 -8.68
CA PRO A 126 9.28 -3.08 -7.61
C PRO A 126 8.84 -1.80 -6.89
N ARG A 127 8.87 -1.83 -5.55
CA ARG A 127 8.50 -0.69 -4.72
C ARG A 127 9.73 0.16 -4.41
N TRP A 128 9.67 1.45 -4.67
CA TRP A 128 10.76 2.38 -4.38
C TRP A 128 10.53 3.03 -3.02
N HIS A 129 11.44 2.80 -2.08
CA HIS A 129 11.43 3.42 -0.77
C HIS A 129 12.46 4.54 -0.78
N VAL A 130 12.05 5.75 -0.39
CA VAL A 130 12.90 6.94 -0.40
C VAL A 130 12.87 7.70 0.92
N TRP A 131 13.97 8.40 1.18
CA TRP A 131 14.14 9.29 2.32
C TRP A 131 15.18 10.36 1.99
N LEU A 132 15.13 11.47 2.73
CA LEU A 132 16.09 12.55 2.55
C LEU A 132 17.49 12.06 2.90
N ALA A 133 18.44 12.32 2.00
CA ALA A 133 19.83 12.03 2.27
C ALA A 133 20.39 13.02 3.28
N THR A 134 21.26 12.54 4.17
CA THR A 134 22.07 13.43 5.00
C THR A 134 23.29 13.87 4.21
N PRO A 135 23.69 15.15 4.23
CA PRO A 135 24.93 15.59 3.59
C PRO A 135 26.11 14.75 4.04
N THR A 136 27.02 14.42 3.12
CA THR A 136 28.27 13.67 3.36
C THR A 136 28.15 12.24 3.96
N VAL A 137 26.94 11.77 4.31
CA VAL A 137 26.71 10.43 4.86
C VAL A 137 26.26 9.48 3.73
N PRO A 138 26.90 8.33 3.50
CA PRO A 138 26.41 7.35 2.54
C PRO A 138 24.98 6.91 2.85
N CYS A 139 24.18 6.60 1.81
CA CYS A 139 22.86 6.04 2.05
C CYS A 139 22.99 4.68 2.74
N ALA A 140 22.34 4.55 3.89
CA ALA A 140 22.24 3.31 4.66
C ALA A 140 20.77 2.97 4.87
N ALA A 141 20.48 1.78 5.37
CA ALA A 141 19.10 1.37 5.63
C ALA A 141 18.42 2.35 6.60
N ALA A 142 17.26 2.87 6.20
CA ALA A 142 16.50 3.82 7.00
C ALA A 142 15.31 3.15 7.66
N ARG A 143 15.04 3.52 8.92
CA ARG A 143 13.86 3.03 9.66
C ARG A 143 12.55 3.58 9.10
N TYR A 144 12.56 4.83 8.67
CA TYR A 144 11.39 5.52 8.14
C TYR A 144 11.64 5.88 6.68
N THR A 145 10.80 5.32 5.81
CA THR A 145 10.88 5.52 4.37
C THR A 145 9.50 5.83 3.82
N THR A 146 9.47 6.59 2.74
CA THR A 146 8.25 6.90 2.00
C THR A 146 8.26 6.12 0.68
N LEU A 147 7.14 5.52 0.29
CA LEU A 147 7.01 4.93 -1.03
C LEU A 147 7.02 6.02 -2.11
N GLN A 148 7.73 5.81 -3.21
CA GLN A 148 7.74 6.71 -4.37
C GLN A 148 7.23 5.93 -5.57
N ASP A 149 6.18 6.43 -6.21
CA ASP A 149 5.84 5.99 -7.57
C ASP A 149 6.92 6.48 -8.55
N PRO A 150 7.45 5.63 -9.45
CA PRO A 150 8.47 6.00 -10.42
C PRO A 150 8.15 7.22 -11.30
N LYS A 151 6.87 7.59 -11.45
CA LYS A 151 6.42 8.76 -12.21
C LYS A 151 6.58 10.08 -11.43
N VAL A 152 6.83 10.03 -10.12
CA VAL A 152 7.17 11.22 -9.32
C VAL A 152 8.66 11.48 -9.48
N ALA A 153 9.04 12.63 -10.05
CA ALA A 153 10.44 12.96 -10.25
C ALA A 153 11.18 13.14 -8.91
N ASP A 154 12.47 12.82 -8.88
CA ASP A 154 13.27 12.87 -7.64
C ASP A 154 13.35 14.28 -7.04
N VAL A 155 13.39 15.31 -7.88
CA VAL A 155 13.35 16.72 -7.43
C VAL A 155 12.04 17.05 -6.71
N ASP A 156 10.92 16.52 -7.20
CA ASP A 156 9.61 16.71 -6.58
C ASP A 156 9.52 15.89 -5.29
N ALA A 157 10.04 14.66 -5.29
CA ALA A 157 10.09 13.83 -4.09
C ALA A 157 10.89 14.51 -2.96
N VAL A 158 12.04 15.11 -3.26
CA VAL A 158 12.82 15.88 -2.27
C VAL A 158 12.00 17.04 -1.70
N ALA A 159 11.35 17.82 -2.56
CA ALA A 159 10.56 18.96 -2.12
C ALA A 159 9.36 18.53 -1.24
N LEU A 160 8.62 17.50 -1.66
CA LEU A 160 7.49 16.96 -0.91
C LEU A 160 7.93 16.36 0.43
N LEU A 161 9.03 15.61 0.47
CA LEU A 161 9.59 15.08 1.72
C LEU A 161 10.01 16.18 2.69
N ARG A 162 10.56 17.30 2.20
CA ARG A 162 10.91 18.45 3.07
C ARG A 162 9.66 19.17 3.59
N GLN A 163 8.63 19.32 2.77
CA GLN A 163 7.47 20.17 3.06
C GLN A 163 6.24 19.41 3.59
N HIS A 164 6.31 18.08 3.75
CA HIS A 164 5.14 17.23 4.03
C HIS A 164 4.31 17.66 5.25
N ARG A 165 4.94 18.15 6.32
CA ARG A 165 4.24 18.58 7.54
C ARG A 165 3.43 19.84 7.29
N ASP A 166 4.02 20.83 6.61
CA ASP A 166 3.36 22.09 6.28
C ASP A 166 2.25 21.89 5.25
N LEU A 167 2.47 20.99 4.28
CA LEU A 167 1.46 20.60 3.30
C LEU A 167 0.28 19.88 3.96
N LEU A 168 0.53 18.95 4.89
CA LEU A 168 -0.54 18.33 5.67
C LEU A 168 -1.29 19.33 6.55
N GLY A 169 -0.57 20.27 7.18
CA GLY A 169 -1.16 21.35 7.97
C GLY A 169 -2.13 22.20 7.14
N ARG A 170 -1.72 22.60 5.94
CA ARG A 170 -2.59 23.31 4.98
C ARG A 170 -3.74 22.43 4.47
N ALA A 171 -3.47 21.15 4.19
CA ALA A 171 -4.50 20.23 3.73
C ALA A 171 -5.60 20.02 4.77
N ARG A 172 -5.31 20.04 6.08
CA ARG A 172 -6.33 19.92 7.14
C ARG A 172 -7.42 20.99 7.06
N LEU A 173 -7.14 22.17 6.49
CA LEU A 173 -8.17 23.18 6.22
C LEU A 173 -9.17 22.68 5.16
N LEU A 174 -8.68 21.98 4.14
CA LEU A 174 -9.51 21.35 3.10
C LEU A 174 -10.36 20.20 3.66
N PHE A 175 -9.90 19.51 4.72
CA PHE A 175 -10.67 18.42 5.33
C PHE A 175 -11.96 18.95 5.96
N ALA A 176 -11.94 20.17 6.52
CA ALA A 176 -13.13 20.78 7.09
C ALA A 176 -14.18 21.10 6.02
N GLY A 177 -13.75 21.45 4.80
CA GLY A 177 -14.62 21.70 3.66
C GLY A 177 -15.08 20.43 2.92
N HIS A 178 -14.50 19.26 3.22
CA HIS A 178 -14.80 18.01 2.54
C HIS A 178 -15.45 17.01 3.50
N SER A 179 -16.77 16.80 3.36
CA SER A 179 -17.57 16.01 4.31
C SER A 179 -17.02 14.60 4.57
N GLN A 180 -16.47 13.93 3.56
CA GLN A 180 -15.84 12.60 3.72
C GLN A 180 -14.51 12.63 4.50
N CYS A 181 -13.83 13.78 4.58
CA CYS A 181 -12.58 13.95 5.30
C CYS A 181 -12.77 14.55 6.70
N ALA A 182 -13.88 15.24 6.94
CA ALA A 182 -14.18 15.91 8.19
C ALA A 182 -14.04 15.03 9.45
N PRO A 183 -14.43 13.72 9.45
CA PRO A 183 -14.23 12.84 10.61
C PRO A 183 -12.77 12.54 10.92
N TYR A 184 -11.89 12.60 9.92
CA TYR A 184 -10.50 12.15 10.02
C TYR A 184 -9.51 13.30 10.27
N ARG A 185 -9.97 14.57 10.22
CA ARG A 185 -9.10 15.77 10.29
C ARG A 185 -8.16 15.85 11.49
N ALA A 186 -8.59 15.31 12.62
CA ALA A 186 -7.87 15.36 13.90
C ALA A 186 -6.93 14.17 14.11
N LEU A 187 -6.88 13.20 13.18
CA LEU A 187 -6.03 12.03 13.33
C LEU A 187 -4.54 12.39 13.19
N THR A 188 -3.71 11.53 13.77
CA THR A 188 -2.26 11.58 13.63
C THR A 188 -1.88 10.87 12.36
N TYR A 189 -1.16 11.56 11.48
CA TYR A 189 -0.80 11.04 10.15
C TYR A 189 0.71 10.94 10.00
N ARG A 190 1.16 9.88 9.31
CA ARG A 190 2.51 9.76 8.77
C ARG A 190 2.46 9.77 7.25
N LEU A 191 3.47 10.36 6.62
CA LEU A 191 3.64 10.27 5.17
C LEU A 191 3.98 8.81 4.82
N ALA A 192 3.20 8.22 3.93
CA ALA A 192 3.33 6.82 3.52
C ALA A 192 3.81 6.69 2.07
N ALA A 193 3.27 7.51 1.16
CA ALA A 193 3.62 7.44 -0.26
C ALA A 193 3.59 8.80 -0.97
N LEU A 194 4.33 8.87 -2.07
CA LEU A 194 4.31 9.92 -3.08
C LEU A 194 3.86 9.26 -4.39
N GLU A 195 2.75 9.71 -4.94
CA GLU A 195 2.13 9.14 -6.15
C GLU A 195 1.71 10.27 -7.09
N PRO A 196 1.50 10.04 -8.40
CA PRO A 196 0.82 11.01 -9.24
C PRO A 196 -0.61 11.22 -8.74
N ALA A 197 -1.07 12.47 -8.72
CA ALA A 197 -2.48 12.78 -8.47
C ALA A 197 -3.20 13.03 -9.79
N ALA A 198 -4.47 12.63 -9.86
CA ALA A 198 -5.30 12.94 -11.01
C ALA A 198 -5.39 14.47 -11.20
N PRO A 199 -5.34 14.97 -12.45
CA PRO A 199 -5.53 16.37 -12.72
C PRO A 199 -6.95 16.78 -12.30
N VAL A 200 -7.07 17.92 -11.62
CA VAL A 200 -8.36 18.52 -11.25
C VAL A 200 -8.49 19.84 -11.99
N ALA A 201 -9.62 20.05 -12.67
CA ALA A 201 -9.99 21.32 -13.29
C ALA A 201 -8.90 21.92 -14.23
N GLY A 202 -8.35 21.11 -15.14
CA GLY A 202 -7.41 21.58 -16.16
C GLY A 202 -5.97 21.85 -15.69
N ALA A 203 -5.62 21.51 -14.43
CA ALA A 203 -4.24 21.60 -13.97
C ALA A 203 -3.36 20.48 -14.57
N PRO A 204 -2.25 20.80 -15.27
CA PRO A 204 -1.52 19.84 -16.10
C PRO A 204 -0.63 18.85 -15.34
N LEU A 205 -0.24 19.14 -14.09
CA LEU A 205 0.55 18.21 -13.27
C LEU A 205 0.20 18.38 -11.79
N MET A 206 -0.39 17.34 -11.21
CA MET A 206 -0.68 17.25 -9.78
C MET A 206 0.15 16.13 -9.17
N LEU A 207 0.79 16.42 -8.05
CA LEU A 207 1.52 15.44 -7.26
C LEU A 207 0.62 14.98 -6.11
N GLY A 208 0.74 13.75 -5.69
CA GLY A 208 -0.05 13.12 -4.64
C GLY A 208 0.82 12.80 -3.44
N MET A 209 0.32 13.13 -2.25
CA MET A 209 0.88 12.69 -0.99
C MET A 209 -0.14 11.82 -0.26
N VAL A 210 0.25 10.60 0.06
CA VAL A 210 -0.59 9.65 0.80
C VAL A 210 -0.15 9.64 2.26
N PHE A 211 -1.09 9.93 3.14
CA PHE A 211 -0.90 9.92 4.57
C PHE A 211 -1.72 8.79 5.19
N GLU A 212 -1.08 7.98 6.02
CA GLU A 212 -1.74 6.95 6.81
C GLU A 212 -1.85 7.41 8.25
N SER A 213 -3.02 7.20 8.84
CA SER A 213 -3.25 7.51 10.24
C SER A 213 -2.93 6.34 11.16
N ASP A 214 -2.81 6.64 12.45
CA ASP A 214 -2.77 5.69 13.55
C ASP A 214 -4.04 4.83 13.68
N ARG A 215 -5.14 5.23 13.04
CA ARG A 215 -6.43 4.50 13.01
C ARG A 215 -6.78 3.92 11.64
N HIS A 216 -5.77 3.62 10.83
CA HIS A 216 -5.91 3.03 9.48
C HIS A 216 -6.69 3.87 8.45
N ALA A 217 -7.12 5.08 8.77
CA ALA A 217 -7.62 6.02 7.78
C ALA A 217 -6.47 6.51 6.87
N VAL A 218 -6.77 6.66 5.58
CA VAL A 218 -5.86 7.14 4.55
C VAL A 218 -6.36 8.49 4.05
N ALA A 219 -5.49 9.49 4.05
CA ALA A 219 -5.74 10.79 3.44
C ALA A 219 -4.80 10.98 2.24
N ARG A 220 -5.37 11.20 1.06
CA ARG A 220 -4.63 11.56 -0.15
C ARG A 220 -4.76 13.06 -0.38
N VAL A 221 -3.62 13.74 -0.41
CA VAL A 221 -3.53 15.18 -0.65
C VAL A 221 -2.98 15.39 -2.06
N ALA A 222 -3.77 16.02 -2.91
CA ALA A 222 -3.31 16.50 -4.20
C ALA A 222 -2.56 17.82 -4.00
N VAL A 223 -1.37 17.93 -4.55
CA VAL A 223 -0.43 19.03 -4.44
C VAL A 223 -0.19 19.63 -5.82
N ARG A 224 -0.49 20.91 -5.95
CA ARG A 224 -0.22 21.67 -7.16
C ARG A 224 1.21 22.23 -7.08
N LYS A 225 1.97 22.06 -8.17
CA LYS A 225 3.29 22.68 -8.34
C LYS A 225 3.15 23.93 -9.21
N SER A 226 3.69 25.06 -8.75
CA SER A 226 3.72 26.33 -9.51
C SER A 226 4.98 27.11 -9.19
N GLY A 227 5.84 27.39 -10.19
CA GLY A 227 7.03 28.24 -9.99
C GLY A 227 8.03 27.76 -8.92
N GLY A 228 8.02 26.46 -8.57
CA GLY A 228 8.83 25.88 -7.48
C GLY A 228 8.12 25.77 -6.14
N GLU A 229 6.93 26.37 -6.01
CA GLU A 229 6.07 26.24 -4.85
C GLU A 229 5.16 25.02 -4.95
N TYR A 230 4.84 24.45 -3.77
CA TYR A 230 3.96 23.30 -3.61
C TYR A 230 2.81 23.68 -2.70
N THR A 231 1.58 23.51 -3.19
CA THR A 231 0.37 23.92 -2.46
C THR A 231 -0.62 22.78 -2.42
N ALA A 232 -1.14 22.46 -1.23
CA ALA A 232 -2.24 21.52 -1.06
C ALA A 232 -3.50 22.07 -1.77
N TRP A 233 -4.07 21.28 -2.66
CA TRP A 233 -5.14 21.71 -3.56
C TRP A 233 -6.45 20.97 -3.32
N ASN A 234 -6.38 19.65 -3.10
CA ASN A 234 -7.56 18.82 -2.85
C ASN A 234 -7.21 17.66 -1.91
N VAL A 235 -8.22 17.09 -1.27
CA VAL A 235 -8.10 15.98 -0.34
C VAL A 235 -9.15 14.92 -0.62
N SER A 236 -8.79 13.65 -0.44
CA SER A 236 -9.74 12.55 -0.36
C SER A 236 -9.36 11.64 0.79
N CYS A 237 -10.35 11.13 1.51
CA CYS A 237 -10.13 10.33 2.71
C CYS A 237 -10.95 9.05 2.67
N THR A 238 -10.34 7.96 3.13
CA THR A 238 -10.98 6.64 3.27
C THR A 238 -10.59 6.07 4.63
N GLY A 239 -11.51 5.33 5.26
CA GLY A 239 -11.30 4.70 6.57
C GLY A 239 -12.04 3.38 6.68
#